data_AF-A0A533V2W8-F1
#
_entry.id   AF-A0A533V2W8-F1
#
_cell.length_a   1.000
_cell.length_b   1.000
_cell.length_c   1.000
_cell.angle_alpha   90.00
_cell.angle_beta   90.00
_cell.angle_gamma   90.00
#
_symmetry.space_group_name_H-M   'P 1'
#
loop_
_entity.id
_entity.type
_entity.pdbx_description
1 polymer ?
#
loop_
_entity_poly.entity_id
_entity_poly.type
_entity_poly.pdbx_seq_one_letter_code
_entity_poly.pdbx_strand_id
1 'polypeptide(L)'
;MKTKISVILLFISLALLIIYGADVISSQASSNDGKSGFLQLSPAIRGGVFGGGAVVLSVIAFAISLREKSTLIVVLLLVNGGLIIAGMIGLAIEDEATSSSTLYGTTGLGILLIALGVIKIFITRKK
;
A
#
# COMPACT_ATOMS: atom_id res chain seq x y z
N MET A 1 15.81 17.45 -7.91
CA MET A 1 15.83 16.19 -8.69
C MET A 1 15.31 15.00 -7.89
N LYS A 2 15.63 14.88 -6.59
CA LYS A 2 15.23 13.72 -5.77
C LYS A 2 13.71 13.63 -5.58
N THR A 3 13.01 14.76 -5.70
CA THR A 3 11.53 14.83 -5.57
C THR A 3 10.86 14.08 -6.69
N LYS A 4 11.39 14.22 -7.91
CA LYS A 4 10.84 13.54 -9.08
C LYS A 4 10.99 12.03 -8.93
N ILE A 5 12.14 11.56 -8.48
CA ILE A 5 12.37 10.13 -8.19
C ILE A 5 11.39 9.61 -7.14
N SER A 6 11.23 10.30 -6.01
CA SER A 6 10.30 9.87 -4.95
C SER A 6 8.84 9.87 -5.41
N VAL A 7 8.42 10.87 -6.19
CA VAL A 7 7.06 10.90 -6.74
C VAL A 7 6.84 9.74 -7.70
N ILE A 8 7.79 9.46 -8.59
CA ILE A 8 7.71 8.32 -9.52
C ILE A 8 7.61 6.99 -8.74
N LEU A 9 8.44 6.80 -7.71
CA LEU A 9 8.40 5.60 -6.85
C LEU A 9 7.05 5.43 -6.16
N LEU A 10 6.45 6.53 -5.70
CA LEU A 10 5.12 6.50 -5.06
C LEU A 10 4.00 6.23 -6.05
N PHE A 11 4.10 6.72 -7.28
CA PHE A 11 3.15 6.37 -8.35
C PHE A 11 3.28 4.91 -8.75
N ILE A 12 4.49 4.37 -8.83
CA ILE A 12 4.72 2.95 -9.07
C ILE A 12 4.11 2.13 -7.93
N SER A 13 4.39 2.51 -6.67
CA SER A 13 3.79 1.92 -5.47
C SER A 13 2.26 1.94 -5.50
N LEU A 14 1.66 3.06 -5.89
CA LEU A 14 0.22 3.20 -6.04
C LEU A 14 -0.32 2.27 -7.13
N ALA A 15 0.33 2.19 -8.29
CA ALA A 15 -0.07 1.30 -9.37
C ALA A 15 0.00 -0.18 -8.95
N LEU A 16 1.08 -0.60 -8.26
CA LEU A 16 1.21 -1.93 -7.67
C LEU A 16 0.04 -2.25 -6.73
N LEU A 17 -0.33 -1.29 -5.88
CA LEU A 17 -1.39 -1.46 -4.88
C LEU A 17 -2.78 -1.53 -5.52
N ILE A 18 -3.03 -0.74 -6.57
CA ILE A 18 -4.27 -0.80 -7.35
C ILE A 18 -4.38 -2.14 -8.10
N ILE A 19 -3.30 -2.59 -8.75
CA ILE A 19 -3.26 -3.89 -9.44
C ILE A 19 -3.54 -5.02 -8.45
N TYR A 20 -2.91 -4.98 -7.27
CA TYR A 20 -3.16 -5.96 -6.22
C TYR A 20 -4.61 -5.94 -5.73
N GLY A 21 -5.15 -4.75 -5.41
CA GLY A 21 -6.53 -4.63 -4.95
C GLY A 21 -7.53 -5.12 -5.99
N ALA A 22 -7.35 -4.74 -7.25
CA ALA A 22 -8.18 -5.20 -8.36
C ALA A 22 -8.08 -6.72 -8.56
N ASP A 23 -6.88 -7.29 -8.47
CA ASP A 23 -6.67 -8.74 -8.56
C ASP A 23 -7.40 -9.49 -7.44
N VAL A 24 -7.27 -9.01 -6.19
CA VAL A 24 -7.98 -9.57 -5.04
C VAL A 24 -9.49 -9.54 -5.29
N ILE A 25 -10.06 -8.39 -5.67
CA ILE A 25 -11.50 -8.28 -5.97
C ILE A 25 -11.90 -9.24 -7.09
N SER A 26 -11.11 -9.34 -8.17
CA SER A 26 -11.38 -10.23 -9.30
C SER A 26 -11.35 -11.71 -8.91
N SER A 27 -10.44 -12.08 -7.99
CA SER A 27 -10.30 -13.44 -7.49
C SER A 27 -11.48 -13.88 -6.62
N GLN A 28 -12.13 -12.92 -5.94
CA GLN A 28 -13.33 -13.18 -5.15
C GLN A 28 -14.58 -13.35 -6.03
N ALA A 29 -14.66 -12.62 -7.15
CA ALA A 29 -15.76 -12.76 -8.10
C ALA A 29 -15.75 -14.09 -8.88
N SER A 30 -14.60 -14.74 -9.00
CA SER A 30 -14.42 -16.00 -9.75
C SER A 30 -14.48 -17.20 -8.81
N SER A 31 -15.70 -17.63 -8.49
CA SER A 31 -16.10 -18.51 -7.39
C SER A 31 -15.74 -20.01 -7.50
N ASN A 32 -14.62 -20.41 -8.13
CA ASN A 32 -14.35 -21.85 -8.31
C ASN A 32 -13.08 -22.43 -7.68
N ASP A 33 -12.21 -21.65 -7.01
CA ASP A 33 -11.14 -22.24 -6.17
C ASP A 33 -10.29 -21.28 -5.32
N GLY A 34 -10.54 -19.96 -5.35
CA GLY A 34 -9.71 -18.94 -4.66
C GLY A 34 -8.25 -18.82 -5.14
N LYS A 35 -7.88 -19.64 -6.14
CA LYS A 35 -6.49 -19.85 -6.60
C LYS A 35 -6.10 -19.02 -7.82
N SER A 36 -6.99 -18.24 -8.43
CA SER A 36 -6.64 -17.47 -9.63
C SER A 36 -7.45 -16.19 -9.77
N GLY A 37 -6.88 -15.09 -9.26
CA GLY A 37 -7.17 -13.77 -9.83
C GLY A 37 -6.53 -13.67 -11.23
N PHE A 38 -6.57 -12.48 -11.84
CA PHE A 38 -5.84 -12.21 -13.07
C PHE A 38 -4.34 -12.56 -12.96
N LEU A 39 -3.76 -12.29 -11.78
CA LEU A 39 -2.46 -12.79 -11.39
C LEU A 39 -2.67 -14.23 -10.90
N GLN A 40 -2.33 -15.21 -11.76
CA GLN A 40 -2.35 -16.66 -11.47
C GLN A 40 -1.28 -17.05 -10.43
N LEU A 41 -1.21 -16.31 -9.33
CA LEU A 41 -0.27 -16.44 -8.23
C LEU A 41 -1.05 -16.75 -6.95
N SER A 42 -0.41 -17.47 -6.03
CA SER A 42 -0.96 -17.71 -4.69
C SER A 42 -1.23 -16.38 -3.96
N PRO A 43 -2.33 -16.25 -3.18
CA PRO A 43 -2.68 -15.06 -2.40
C PRO A 43 -1.53 -14.47 -1.59
N ALA A 44 -0.73 -15.32 -0.94
CA ALA A 44 0.41 -14.89 -0.13
C ALA A 44 1.53 -14.27 -0.97
N ILE A 45 1.81 -14.83 -2.16
CA ILE A 45 2.87 -14.34 -3.05
C ILE A 45 2.46 -13.00 -3.66
N ARG A 46 1.22 -12.87 -4.15
CA ARG A 46 0.73 -11.60 -4.70
C ARG A 46 0.67 -10.50 -3.63
N GLY A 47 0.21 -10.81 -2.42
CA GLY A 47 0.15 -9.86 -1.31
C GLY A 47 1.54 -9.40 -0.89
N GLY A 48 2.51 -10.31 -0.82
CA GLY A 48 3.90 -9.98 -0.48
C GLY A 48 4.59 -9.13 -1.56
N VAL A 49 4.48 -9.53 -2.83
CA VAL A 49 5.17 -8.86 -3.94
C VAL A 49 4.53 -7.52 -4.26
N PHE A 50 3.20 -7.48 -4.45
CA PHE A 50 2.53 -6.26 -4.88
C PHE A 50 2.16 -5.37 -3.70
N GLY A 51 1.56 -5.93 -2.64
CA GLY A 51 1.22 -5.18 -1.43
C GLY A 51 2.46 -4.80 -0.61
N GLY A 52 3.25 -5.80 -0.20
CA GLY A 52 4.49 -5.56 0.55
C GLY A 52 5.52 -4.77 -0.23
N GLY A 53 5.70 -5.07 -1.52
CA GLY A 53 6.58 -4.29 -2.41
C GLY A 53 6.14 -2.83 -2.55
N ALA A 54 4.83 -2.56 -2.65
CA ALA A 54 4.32 -1.19 -2.65
C ALA A 54 4.66 -0.45 -1.35
N VAL A 55 4.54 -1.10 -0.19
CA VAL A 55 4.91 -0.51 1.11
C VAL A 55 6.39 -0.15 1.14
N VAL A 56 7.27 -1.07 0.75
CA VAL A 56 8.72 -0.85 0.72
C VAL A 56 9.08 0.32 -0.20
N LEU A 57 8.49 0.39 -1.40
CA LEU A 57 8.69 1.52 -2.31
C LEU A 57 8.23 2.85 -1.69
N SER A 58 7.10 2.86 -0.99
CA SER A 58 6.58 4.05 -0.31
C SER A 58 7.53 4.53 0.80
N VAL A 59 8.07 3.60 1.59
CA VAL A 59 9.05 3.91 2.65
C VAL A 59 10.36 4.46 2.06
N ILE A 60 10.89 3.83 1.00
CA ILE A 60 12.10 4.31 0.32
C ILE A 60 11.86 5.70 -0.28
N ALA A 61 10.72 5.92 -0.93
CA ALA A 61 10.38 7.22 -1.49
C ALA A 61 10.28 8.32 -0.42
N PHE A 62 9.71 8.00 0.75
CA PHE A 62 9.71 8.89 1.91
C PHE A 62 11.14 9.20 2.38
N ALA A 63 12.00 8.19 2.55
CA ALA A 63 13.38 8.38 3.00
C ALA A 63 14.20 9.26 2.03
N ILE A 64 14.07 9.05 0.72
CA ILE A 64 14.74 9.86 -0.31
C ILE A 64 14.26 11.31 -0.28
N SER A 65 12.97 11.53 -0.02
CA SER A 65 12.34 12.84 -0.05
C SER A 65 12.29 13.55 1.31
N LEU A 66 12.94 13.00 2.33
CA LEU A 66 12.93 13.53 3.70
C LEU A 66 13.48 14.95 3.78
N ARG A 67 14.41 15.31 2.87
CA ARG A 67 15.05 16.64 2.82
C ARG A 67 14.34 17.64 1.93
N GLU A 68 13.27 17.24 1.23
CA GLU A 68 12.60 18.05 0.23
C GLU A 68 11.13 18.32 0.62
N LYS A 69 10.72 19.58 0.49
CA LYS A 69 9.34 19.98 0.69
C LYS A 69 8.50 19.56 -0.51
N SER A 70 7.60 18.60 -0.32
CA SER A 70 6.62 18.24 -1.35
C SER A 70 5.34 17.72 -0.70
N THR A 71 4.29 18.53 -0.83
CA THR A 71 2.93 18.18 -0.42
C THR A 71 2.39 17.00 -1.22
N LEU A 72 2.82 16.84 -2.48
CA LEU A 72 2.41 15.73 -3.34
C LEU A 72 2.84 14.38 -2.76
N ILE A 73 4.06 14.30 -2.21
CA ILE A 73 4.57 13.09 -1.57
C ILE A 73 3.78 12.74 -0.30
N VAL A 74 3.37 13.74 0.47
CA VAL A 74 2.50 13.54 1.64
C VAL A 74 1.19 12.88 1.21
N VAL A 75 0.52 13.46 0.21
CA VAL A 75 -0.78 12.96 -0.27
C VAL A 75 -0.65 11.53 -0.78
N LEU A 76 0.39 11.22 -1.57
CA LEU A 76 0.64 9.87 -2.06
C LEU A 76 0.85 8.84 -0.93
N LEU A 77 1.59 9.20 0.13
CA LEU A 77 1.78 8.31 1.28
C LEU A 77 0.48 8.03 2.04
N LEU A 78 -0.34 9.07 2.22
CA LEU A 78 -1.66 8.93 2.85
C LEU A 78 -2.59 8.08 1.99
N VAL A 79 -2.60 8.27 0.67
CA VAL A 79 -3.41 7.47 -0.26
C VAL A 79 -2.96 6.01 -0.25
N ASN A 80 -1.66 5.73 -0.34
CA ASN A 80 -1.15 4.36 -0.28
C ASN A 80 -1.46 3.68 1.06
N GLY A 81 -1.24 4.38 2.18
CA GLY A 81 -1.56 3.85 3.51
C GLY A 81 -3.06 3.63 3.71
N GLY A 82 -3.90 4.56 3.24
CA GLY A 82 -5.35 4.44 3.27
C GLY A 82 -5.87 3.28 2.42
N LEU A 83 -5.29 3.08 1.22
CA LEU A 83 -5.69 1.99 0.33
C LEU A 83 -5.35 0.61 0.92
N ILE A 84 -4.23 0.48 1.65
CA ILE A 84 -3.90 -0.76 2.39
C ILE A 84 -4.95 -1.04 3.47
N ILE A 85 -5.30 -0.02 4.28
CA ILE A 85 -6.29 -0.19 5.35
C ILE A 85 -7.67 -0.52 4.75
N ALA A 86 -8.08 0.19 3.69
CA ALA A 86 -9.34 -0.07 3.01
C ALA A 86 -9.40 -1.50 2.43
N GLY A 87 -8.32 -1.96 1.81
CA GLY A 87 -8.21 -3.33 1.31
C GLY A 87 -8.33 -4.38 2.42
N MET A 88 -7.71 -4.12 3.59
CA MET A 88 -7.83 -5.01 4.74
C MET A 88 -9.23 -5.03 5.35
N ILE A 89 -9.90 -3.88 5.44
CA ILE A 89 -11.29 -3.82 5.89
C ILE A 89 -12.20 -4.59 4.94
N GLY A 90 -12.00 -4.44 3.62
CA GLY A 90 -12.76 -5.19 2.61
C GLY A 90 -12.61 -6.70 2.78
N LEU A 91 -11.37 -7.18 2.94
CA LEU A 91 -11.09 -8.61 3.20
C LEU A 91 -11.67 -9.09 4.54
N ALA A 92 -11.63 -8.27 5.59
CA ALA A 92 -12.15 -8.64 6.90
C ALA A 92 -13.68 -8.77 6.94
N ILE A 93 -14.40 -8.05 6.06
CA ILE A 93 -15.86 -8.15 5.93
C ILE A 93 -16.25 -9.40 5.14
N GLU A 94 -15.48 -9.77 4.13
CA GLU A 94 -15.82 -10.87 3.22
C GLU A 94 -15.27 -12.24 3.66
N ASP A 95 -14.13 -12.27 4.36
CA ASP A 95 -13.48 -13.50 4.80
C ASP A 95 -13.26 -13.52 6.32
N GLU A 96 -14.20 -14.14 7.03
CA GLU A 96 -14.16 -14.41 8.48
C GLU A 96 -12.92 -15.24 8.89
N ALA A 97 -12.28 -15.96 7.97
CA ALA A 97 -11.07 -16.73 8.24
C ALA A 97 -9.77 -15.91 8.15
N THR A 98 -9.87 -14.59 7.91
CA THR A 98 -8.71 -13.70 7.91
C THR A 98 -7.99 -13.79 9.25
N SER A 99 -6.80 -14.40 9.25
CA SER A 99 -6.00 -14.56 10.46
C SER A 99 -5.71 -13.20 11.08
N SER A 100 -5.99 -13.07 12.37
CA SER A 100 -5.78 -11.85 13.14
C SER A 100 -4.35 -11.30 12.99
N SER A 101 -3.35 -12.18 12.92
CA SER A 101 -1.95 -11.82 12.65
C SER A 101 -1.74 -11.11 11.31
N THR A 102 -2.41 -11.55 10.25
CA THR A 102 -2.34 -10.94 8.91
C THR A 102 -3.07 -9.61 8.87
N LEU A 103 -4.21 -9.54 9.57
CA LEU A 103 -5.00 -8.33 9.70
C LEU A 103 -4.23 -7.23 10.43
N TYR A 104 -3.67 -7.54 11.61
CA TYR A 104 -2.87 -6.59 12.38
C TYR A 104 -1.56 -6.23 11.67
N GLY A 105 -0.89 -7.20 11.05
CA GLY A 105 0.36 -6.97 10.33
C GLY A 105 0.19 -6.00 9.16
N THR A 106 -0.76 -6.28 8.27
CA THR A 106 -0.97 -5.48 7.05
C THR A 106 -1.59 -4.12 7.37
N THR A 107 -2.57 -4.07 8.29
CA THR A 107 -3.14 -2.81 8.77
C THR A 107 -2.08 -1.95 9.45
N GLY A 108 -1.17 -2.57 10.22
CA GLY A 108 -0.02 -1.88 10.82
C GLY A 108 0.89 -1.21 9.80
N LEU A 109 1.13 -1.84 8.64
CA LEU A 109 1.88 -1.23 7.54
C LEU A 109 1.15 -0.03 6.93
N GLY A 110 -0.18 -0.12 6.77
CA GLY A 110 -1.01 0.98 6.31
C GLY A 110 -0.95 2.19 7.26
N ILE A 111 -1.11 1.94 8.56
CA ILE A 111 -0.98 2.96 9.62
C ILE A 111 0.42 3.57 9.60
N LEU A 112 1.47 2.76 9.44
CA LEU A 112 2.85 3.24 9.34
C LEU A 112 3.02 4.21 8.17
N LEU A 113 2.50 3.90 6.98
CA LEU A 113 2.57 4.81 5.84
C LEU A 113 1.81 6.12 6.09
N ILE A 114 0.64 6.06 6.73
CA ILE A 114 -0.11 7.26 7.12
C ILE A 114 0.71 8.10 8.11
N ALA A 115 1.29 7.47 9.13
CA ALA A 115 2.13 8.13 10.11
C ALA A 115 3.35 8.80 9.45
N LEU A 116 4.01 8.13 8.49
CA LEU A 116 5.10 8.71 7.70
C LEU A 116 4.62 9.93 6.89
N GLY A 117 3.44 9.85 6.27
CA GLY A 117 2.80 10.98 5.59
C GLY A 117 2.58 12.17 6.52
N VAL A 118 2.00 11.93 7.70
CA VAL A 118 1.74 12.95 8.72
C VAL A 118 3.04 13.55 9.25
N ILE A 119 4.04 12.74 9.62
CA ILE A 119 5.37 13.19 10.04
C ILE A 119 5.99 14.10 8.98
N LYS A 120 5.81 13.75 7.70
CA LYS A 120 6.33 14.57 6.61
C LYS A 120 5.68 15.96 6.53
N ILE A 121 4.40 16.10 6.88
CA ILE A 121 3.72 17.42 6.96
C ILE A 121 4.45 18.30 7.97
N PHE A 122 4.76 17.76 9.15
CA PHE A 122 5.47 18.50 10.19
C PHE A 122 6.89 18.89 9.76
N ILE A 123 7.64 17.98 9.11
CA ILE A 123 8.97 18.27 8.57
C ILE A 123 8.91 19.36 7.49
N THR A 124 7.90 19.31 6.62
CA THR A 124 7.70 20.27 5.53
C THR A 124 7.31 21.66 6.05
N ARG A 125 6.61 21.74 7.18
CA ARG A 125 6.21 23.02 7.82
C ARG A 125 7.32 23.66 8.67
N LYS A 126 8.27 22.87 9.21
CA LYS A 126 9.30 23.36 10.15
C LYS A 126 10.54 23.95 9.47
N LYS A 127 10.80 23.58 8.21
CA LYS A 127 11.75 24.28 7.33
C LYS A 127 11.08 25.45 6.63
#